data_AF-V5FF96-F1
#
_entry.id   AF-V5FF96-F1
#
_cell.length_a   1.000
_cell.length_b   1.000
_cell.length_c   1.000
_cell.angle_alpha   90.00
_cell.angle_beta   90.00
_cell.angle_gamma   90.00
#
_symmetry.space_group_name_H-M   'P 1'
#
loop_
_entity.id
_entity.type
_entity.pdbx_description
1 polymer ?
#
loop_
_entity_poly.entity_id
_entity_poly.type
_entity_poly.pdbx_seq_one_letter_code
_entity_poly.pdbx_strand_id
1 'polypeptide(L)' 'MIMSEVLLAVFAGFIVGVLFSAIKLPIPAPPVLSGVMGIVGVYLGGHCYHWLVERFFQ' A
#
# COMPACT_ATOMS: atom_id res chain seq x y z
N MET A 1 12.94 -5.50 -12.66
CA MET A 1 13.06 -4.26 -11.86
C MET A 1 11.82 -4.03 -11.01
N ILE A 2 10.60 -4.09 -11.56
CA ILE A 2 9.35 -3.92 -10.79
C ILE A 2 9.18 -4.98 -9.67
N MET A 3 9.45 -6.26 -9.97
CA MET A 3 9.30 -7.33 -8.97
C MET A 3 10.27 -7.20 -7.78
N SER A 4 11.48 -6.70 -8.04
CA SER A 4 12.47 -6.44 -6.97
C SER A 4 12.06 -5.28 -6.09
N GLU A 5 11.44 -4.23 -6.64
CA GLU A 5 10.94 -3.08 -5.87
C GLU A 5 9.78 -3.46 -4.95
N VAL A 6 8.84 -4.27 -5.45
CA VAL A 6 7.72 -4.79 -4.64
C VAL A 6 8.24 -5.64 -3.48
N LEU A 7 9.19 -6.54 -3.76
CA LEU A 7 9.77 -7.40 -2.72
C LEU A 7 10.54 -6.57 -1.67
N LEU A 8 11.31 -5.58 -2.11
CA LEU A 8 12.04 -4.67 -1.22
C LEU A 8 11.08 -3.81 -0.38
N ALA A 9 9.97 -3.33 -0.95
CA ALA A 9 8.97 -2.54 -0.23
C ALA A 9 8.26 -3.38 0.85
N VAL A 10 7.88 -4.62 0.54
CA VAL A 10 7.31 -5.55 1.51
C VAL A 10 8.30 -5.84 2.62
N PHE A 11 9.57 -6.11 2.28
CA PHE A 11 10.61 -6.40 3.26
C PHE A 11 10.92 -5.19 4.16
N ALA A 12 11.01 -3.99 3.58
CA ALA A 12 11.18 -2.76 4.34
C ALA A 12 10.00 -2.51 5.29
N GLY A 13 8.76 -2.66 4.81
CA GLY A 13 7.56 -2.53 5.64
C GLY A 13 7.53 -3.55 6.78
N PHE A 14 7.94 -4.79 6.52
CA PHE A 14 8.07 -5.82 7.54
C PHE A 14 9.10 -5.45 8.61
N ILE A 15 10.31 -5.02 8.21
CA ILE A 15 11.35 -4.60 9.16
C ILE A 15 10.87 -3.42 10.01
N VAL A 16 10.26 -2.40 9.40
CA VAL A 16 9.74 -1.23 10.11
C VAL A 16 8.66 -1.65 11.11
N GLY A 17 7.73 -2.50 10.71
CA GLY A 17 6.67 -3.02 11.58
C GLY A 17 7.22 -3.79 12.78
N VAL A 18 8.18 -4.68 12.55
CA VAL A 18 8.86 -5.44 13.61
C VAL A 18 9.63 -4.50 14.55
N LEU A 19 10.43 -3.60 14.00
CA LEU A 19 11.26 -2.68 14.78
C LEU A 19 10.39 -1.81 15.71
N PHE A 20 9.37 -1.14 15.17
CA PHE A 20 8.50 -0.24 15.93
C PHE A 20 7.71 -1.00 16.99
N SER A 21 7.23 -2.21 16.68
CA SER A 21 6.55 -3.07 17.64
C SER A 21 7.49 -3.53 18.76
N ALA A 22 8.75 -3.87 18.44
CA ALA A 22 9.75 -4.32 19.41
C ALA A 22 10.13 -3.21 20.41
N ILE A 23 10.25 -1.97 19.95
CA ILE A 23 10.56 -0.79 20.79
C ILE A 23 9.31 -0.10 21.37
N LYS A 24 8.11 -0.67 21.15
CA LYS A 24 6.81 -0.17 21.62
C LYS A 24 6.50 1.27 21.17
N LEU A 25 7.00 1.66 20.00
CA LEU A 25 6.62 2.93 19.39
C LEU A 25 5.31 2.77 18.60
N PRO A 26 4.50 3.83 18.51
CA PRO A 26 3.31 3.82 17.65
C PRO A 26 3.72 3.55 16.21
N ILE A 27 3.06 2.59 15.58
CA ILE A 27 3.35 2.17 14.20
C ILE A 27 2.96 3.33 13.25
N PRO A 28 3.80 3.69 12.27
CA PRO A 28 3.51 4.79 11.34
C PRO A 28 2.42 4.45 10.31
N ALA A 29 2.18 3.15 10.05
CA ALA A 29 1.14 2.65 9.15
C ALA A 29 -0.23 2.51 9.86
N PRO A 30 -1.35 2.46 9.13
CA PRO A 30 -2.68 2.28 9.72
C PRO A 30 -2.72 1.03 10.63
N PRO A 31 -3.10 1.17 11.91
CA PRO A 31 -3.04 0.05 12.87
C PRO A 31 -4.22 -0.93 12.72
N VAL A 32 -5.15 -0.67 11.81
CA VAL A 32 -6.38 -1.45 11.61
C VAL A 32 -6.50 -1.91 10.16
N LEU A 33 -7.05 -3.11 9.97
CA LEU A 33 -7.25 -3.70 8.65
C LEU A 33 -8.10 -2.80 7.75
N SER A 34 -9.12 -2.13 8.30
CA SER A 34 -9.97 -1.18 7.57
C SER A 34 -9.18 -0.02 6.96
N GLY A 35 -8.14 0.48 7.65
CA GLY A 35 -7.26 1.53 7.14
C GLY A 35 -6.40 1.05 5.97
N VAL A 36 -5.88 -0.19 6.07
CA VAL A 36 -5.14 -0.83 4.97
C VAL A 36 -6.03 -1.01 3.75
N MET A 37 -7.26 -1.50 3.95
CA MET A 37 -8.24 -1.67 2.87
C MET A 37 -8.62 -0.33 2.22
N GLY A 38 -8.64 0.77 2.98
CA GLY A 38 -8.84 2.11 2.43
C GLY A 38 -7.75 2.49 1.42
N ILE A 39 -6.48 2.25 1.72
CA ILE A 39 -5.35 2.53 0.81
C ILE A 39 -5.45 1.68 -0.46
N VAL A 40 -5.79 0.40 -0.32
CA VAL A 40 -6.01 -0.51 -1.45
C VAL A 40 -7.15 0.01 -2.34
N GLY A 41 -8.26 0.45 -1.74
CA GLY A 41 -9.40 1.02 -2.46
C GLY A 41 -9.03 2.28 -3.24
N VAL A 42 -8.19 3.16 -2.68
CA VAL A 42 -7.70 4.37 -3.38
C VAL A 42 -6.86 4.00 -4.61
N TYR A 43 -5.93 3.05 -4.48
CA TYR A 43 -5.10 2.59 -5.60
C TYR A 43 -5.94 1.98 -6.72
N LEU A 44 -6.85 1.06 -6.38
CA LEU A 44 -7.74 0.41 -7.34
C LEU A 44 -8.71 1.40 -7.99
N GLY A 45 -9.22 2.37 -7.22
CA GLY A 45 -10.10 3.42 -7.74
C GLY A 45 -9.41 4.28 -8.80
N GLY A 46 -8.16 4.68 -8.57
CA GLY A 46 -7.36 5.41 -9.56
C GLY A 46 -7.11 4.60 -10.84
N HIS A 47 -6.79 3.31 -10.70
CA HIS A 47 -6.61 2.42 -11.85
C HIS A 47 -7.91 2.22 -12.64
N CYS A 48 -9.03 2.04 -11.94
CA CYS A 48 -10.36 1.92 -12.54
C CYS A 48 -10.76 3.19 -13.31
N TYR A 49 -10.48 4.37 -12.74
CA TYR A 49 -10.73 5.64 -13.41
C TYR A 49 -9.94 5.76 -14.72
N HIS A 50 -8.64 5.48 -14.69
CA HIS A 50 -7.80 5.47 -15.91
C HIS A 50 -8.35 4.52 -16.97
N TRP A 51 -8.69 3.30 -16.59
CA TRP A 51 -9.27 2.31 -17.50
C TRP A 51 -10.60 2.77 -18.11
N LEU A 52 -11.48 3.41 -17.32
CA LEU A 52 -12.75 3.96 -17.80
C LEU A 52 -12.54 5.11 -18.79
N VAL A 53 -11.65 6.06 -18.47
CA VAL A 53 -11.37 7.20 -19.34
C VAL A 53 -10.80 6.75 -20.68
N GLU A 54 -9.81 5.85 -20.67
CA GLU A 54 -9.20 5.29 -21.88
C GLU A 54 -10.22 4.54 -22.76
N ARG A 55 -11.25 3.91 -22.17
CA ARG A 55 -12.20 3.07 -22.92
C ARG A 55 -13.34 3.85 -23.57
N PHE A 56 -13.72 4.98 -22.98
CA PHE A 56 -14.94 5.72 -23.34
C PHE A 56 -14.68 7.14 -23.87
N PHE A 57 -13.54 7.76 -23.53
CA PHE A 57 -13.23 9.15 -23.88
C PHE A 57 -11.98 9.32 -24.74
N GLN A 58 -11.32 8.22 -25.10
CA GLN A 58 -10.29 8.13 -26.15
C GLN A 58 -10.76 7.20 -27.26
#